data_AF-A0A4U8SWY9-F1
#
_entry.id   AF-A0A4U8SWY9-F1
#
_cell.length_a   1.000
_cell.length_b   1.000
_cell.length_c   1.000
_cell.angle_alpha   90.00
_cell.angle_beta   90.00
_cell.angle_gamma   90.00
#
_symmetry.space_group_name_H-M   'P 1'
#
loop_
_entity.id
_entity.type
_entity.pdbx_description
1 polymer ?
#
loop_
_entity_poly.entity_id
_entity_poly.type
_entity_poly.pdbx_seq_one_letter_code
_entity_poly.pdbx_strand_id
1 'polypeptide(L)'
;MGFGDFAMGYLVGQGFSGPNHIPDGNTPYSEWSSQAKKDWDKKCDEAYWRAWDKTCKEGTINELKNVQTAGIQTAKVLGTTKERLISAIESGEIKIVSIIEPNVVAEIPTKIIWTDASREEAQRDEYKQYLNEVMDLIGKYQHRVIP
;
A
#
# COMPACT_ATOMS: atom_id res chain seq x y z
N MET A 1 14.83 -15.83 -16.53
CA MET A 1 15.92 -16.08 -15.57
C MET A 1 15.82 -14.94 -14.56
N GLY A 2 15.30 -15.03 -13.35
CA GLY A 2 15.35 -16.09 -12.34
C GLY A 2 15.69 -15.36 -11.04
N PHE A 3 14.70 -15.09 -10.20
CA PHE A 3 14.91 -14.72 -8.79
C PHE A 3 13.97 -15.57 -7.93
N GLY A 4 14.55 -16.67 -7.44
CA GLY A 4 14.36 -17.12 -6.06
C GLY A 4 12.95 -17.49 -5.62
N ASP A 5 12.46 -18.60 -6.13
CA ASP A 5 11.63 -19.52 -5.35
C ASP A 5 12.48 -20.04 -4.19
N PHE A 6 12.20 -19.68 -2.93
CA PHE A 6 12.57 -20.49 -1.76
C PHE A 6 11.77 -20.06 -0.51
N ALA A 7 11.05 -21.05 0.04
CA ALA A 7 10.55 -21.14 1.41
C ALA A 7 9.27 -20.37 1.79
N MET A 8 8.12 -20.80 1.29
CA MET A 8 6.88 -20.90 2.11
C MET A 8 6.15 -22.24 1.90
N GLY A 9 6.90 -23.30 1.54
CA GLY A 9 6.37 -24.66 1.37
C GLY A 9 6.45 -25.56 2.61
N TYR A 10 6.91 -25.09 3.77
CA TYR A 10 7.27 -26.01 4.87
C TYR A 10 6.93 -25.57 6.31
N LEU A 11 5.97 -24.65 6.51
CA LEU A 11 5.46 -24.33 7.86
C LEU A 11 3.93 -24.14 7.91
N VAL A 12 3.17 -25.01 7.27
CA VAL A 12 1.79 -25.35 7.73
C VAL A 12 1.59 -26.87 7.63
N GLY A 13 2.55 -27.61 8.20
CA GLY A 13 2.43 -29.02 8.56
C GLY A 13 2.09 -29.19 10.04
N GLN A 14 1.34 -28.26 10.63
CA GLN A 14 0.81 -28.41 11.99
C GLN A 14 -0.70 -28.20 11.95
N GLY A 15 -1.41 -29.25 12.34
CA GLY A 15 -2.86 -29.35 12.25
C GLY A 15 -3.56 -28.23 12.99
N PHE A 16 -4.45 -27.55 12.28
CA PHE A 16 -5.62 -26.96 12.89
C PHE A 16 -6.78 -27.89 12.57
N SER A 17 -7.20 -28.64 13.58
CA SER A 17 -8.56 -29.12 13.70
C SER A 17 -9.47 -27.91 13.53
N GLY A 18 -10.04 -27.75 12.32
CA GLY A 18 -11.09 -26.77 12.09
C GLY A 18 -12.25 -27.02 13.05
N PRO A 19 -13.02 -25.98 13.42
CA PRO A 19 -14.21 -26.19 14.24
C PRO A 19 -15.12 -27.20 13.52
N ASN A 20 -15.28 -28.36 14.18
CA ASN A 20 -16.28 -29.36 13.84
C ASN A 20 -17.65 -28.69 13.77
N HIS A 21 -18.07 -28.34 12.57
CA HIS A 21 -19.48 -28.36 12.22
C HIS A 21 -19.58 -28.97 10.83
N ILE A 22 -19.84 -30.27 10.81
CA ILE A 22 -20.41 -30.93 9.63
C ILE A 22 -21.81 -30.33 9.50
N PRO A 23 -22.13 -29.54 8.46
CA PRO A 23 -23.49 -29.11 8.22
C PRO A 23 -24.29 -30.33 7.78
N ASP A 24 -25.42 -30.52 8.43
CA ASP A 24 -26.42 -31.50 8.05
C ASP A 24 -26.83 -31.29 6.59
N GLY A 25 -27.09 -32.39 5.89
CA GLY A 25 -26.96 -32.51 4.44
C GLY A 25 -27.80 -31.53 3.62
N ASN A 26 -27.17 -30.93 2.59
CA ASN A 26 -27.64 -30.94 1.18
C ASN A 26 -26.78 -30.11 0.20
N THR A 27 -25.73 -29.42 0.65
CA THR A 27 -24.87 -28.66 -0.27
C THR A 27 -23.63 -29.47 -0.66
N PRO A 28 -23.34 -29.67 -1.97
CA PRO A 28 -22.19 -30.44 -2.41
C PRO A 28 -20.88 -29.79 -1.93
N TYR A 29 -20.06 -30.59 -1.25
CA TYR A 29 -18.79 -30.21 -0.62
C TYR A 29 -17.84 -29.42 -1.55
N SER A 30 -17.99 -29.59 -2.87
CA SER A 30 -17.24 -28.89 -3.93
C SER A 30 -17.51 -27.40 -4.03
N GLU A 31 -18.73 -26.94 -3.75
CA GLU A 31 -19.08 -25.52 -3.84
C GLU A 31 -18.64 -24.76 -2.59
N TRP A 32 -18.78 -25.40 -1.42
CA TRP A 32 -18.33 -24.84 -0.14
C TRP A 32 -16.81 -24.76 -0.05
N SER A 33 -16.09 -25.78 -0.55
CA SER A 33 -14.63 -25.75 -0.66
C SER A 33 -14.12 -24.73 -1.68
N SER A 34 -14.84 -24.51 -2.78
CA SER A 34 -14.48 -23.49 -3.78
C SER A 34 -14.69 -22.07 -3.25
N GLN A 35 -15.78 -21.82 -2.51
CA GLN A 35 -16.01 -20.51 -1.89
C GLN A 35 -15.05 -20.26 -0.73
N ALA A 36 -14.83 -21.25 0.13
CA ALA A 36 -13.86 -21.15 1.23
C ALA A 36 -12.43 -20.92 0.73
N LYS A 37 -12.05 -21.52 -0.42
CA LYS A 37 -10.76 -21.26 -1.06
C LYS A 37 -10.65 -19.84 -1.58
N LYS A 38 -11.67 -19.31 -2.26
CA LYS A 38 -11.71 -17.90 -2.71
C LYS A 38 -11.61 -16.92 -1.53
N ASP A 39 -12.31 -17.22 -0.43
CA ASP A 39 -12.28 -16.39 0.77
C ASP A 39 -10.92 -16.46 1.48
N TRP A 40 -10.25 -17.62 1.45
CA TRP A 40 -8.89 -17.79 1.95
C TRP A 40 -7.86 -17.05 1.08
N ASP A 41 -7.93 -17.21 -0.25
CA ASP A 41 -7.06 -16.52 -1.20
C ASP A 41 -7.19 -15.00 -1.04
N LYS A 42 -8.42 -14.49 -0.89
CA LYS A 42 -8.68 -13.08 -0.59
C LYS A 42 -8.06 -12.62 0.73
N LYS A 43 -8.14 -13.44 1.80
CA LYS A 43 -7.51 -13.12 3.09
C LYS A 43 -5.99 -13.10 2.99
N CYS A 44 -5.40 -14.03 2.23
CA CYS A 44 -3.97 -14.06 1.97
C CYS A 44 -3.53 -12.84 1.17
N ASP A 45 -4.27 -12.46 0.12
CA ASP A 45 -4.01 -11.25 -0.66
C ASP A 45 -4.12 -9.99 0.21
N GLU A 46 -5.15 -9.87 1.04
CA GLU A 46 -5.29 -8.74 1.97
C GLU A 46 -4.12 -8.68 2.97
N ALA A 47 -3.68 -9.82 3.50
CA ALA A 47 -2.54 -9.88 4.41
C ALA A 47 -1.22 -9.50 3.71
N TYR A 48 -1.01 -9.99 2.49
CA TYR A 48 0.14 -9.63 1.65
C TYR A 48 0.18 -8.12 1.43
N TRP A 49 -0.93 -7.54 0.99
CA TRP A 49 -1.02 -6.12 0.70
C TRP A 49 -0.85 -5.25 1.95
N ARG A 50 -1.34 -5.69 3.12
CA ARG A 50 -1.09 -5.01 4.40
C ARG A 50 0.40 -5.03 4.78
N ALA A 51 1.08 -6.16 4.57
CA ALA A 51 2.51 -6.26 4.82
C ALA A 51 3.29 -5.35 3.87
N TRP A 52 2.94 -5.36 2.58
CA TRP A 52 3.54 -4.49 1.57
C TRP A 52 3.35 -3.01 1.90
N ASP A 53 2.12 -2.58 2.23
CA ASP A 53 1.80 -1.20 2.63
C ASP A 53 2.66 -0.76 3.82
N LYS A 54 2.77 -1.62 4.84
CA LYS A 54 3.61 -1.38 6.01
C LYS A 54 5.08 -1.20 5.63
N THR A 55 5.63 -2.10 4.82
CA THR A 55 7.04 -2.02 4.39
C THR A 55 7.31 -0.78 3.53
N CYS A 56 6.41 -0.43 2.61
CA CYS A 56 6.56 0.80 1.81
C CYS A 56 6.50 2.06 2.67
N LYS A 57 5.58 2.11 3.64
CA LYS A 57 5.48 3.23 4.59
C LYS A 57 6.74 3.36 5.44
N GLU A 58 7.20 2.25 6.03
CA GLU A 58 8.42 2.22 6.85
C GLU A 58 9.66 2.59 6.02
N GLY A 59 9.78 2.07 4.80
CA GLY A 59 10.86 2.42 3.87
C GLY A 59 10.90 3.90 3.54
N THR A 60 9.75 4.48 3.20
CA THR A 60 9.62 5.92 2.91
C THR A 60 9.98 6.77 4.13
N ILE A 61 9.47 6.42 5.32
CA ILE A 61 9.80 7.14 6.56
C ILE A 61 11.30 7.03 6.88
N ASN A 62 11.89 5.85 6.70
CA ASN A 62 13.29 5.60 6.97
C ASN A 62 14.20 6.40 6.02
N GLU A 63 13.83 6.48 4.74
CA GLU A 63 14.51 7.33 3.76
C GLU A 63 14.41 8.81 4.14
N LEU A 64 13.21 9.28 4.49
CA LEU A 64 13.03 10.65 4.98
C LEU A 64 13.89 10.90 6.23
N LYS A 65 13.98 9.99 7.19
CA LYS A 65 14.79 10.19 8.41
C LYS A 65 16.29 10.23 8.13
N ASN A 66 16.79 9.36 7.24
CA ASN A 66 18.24 9.15 7.08
C ASN A 66 18.87 9.92 5.91
N VAL A 67 18.11 10.22 4.85
CA VAL A 67 18.62 10.94 3.68
C VAL A 67 18.30 12.42 3.84
N GLN A 68 19.33 13.26 3.98
CA GLN A 68 19.14 14.68 4.28
C GLN A 68 18.29 15.40 3.22
N THR A 69 18.54 15.10 1.94
CA THR A 69 17.86 15.71 0.79
C THR A 69 16.49 15.11 0.48
N ALA A 70 16.17 13.92 1.01
CA ALA A 70 14.90 13.26 0.74
C ALA A 70 13.73 14.06 1.30
N GLY A 71 12.69 14.20 0.49
CA GLY A 71 11.43 14.86 0.88
C GLY A 71 11.49 16.37 1.05
N ILE A 72 12.62 17.05 0.83
CA ILE A 72 12.70 18.53 0.94
C ILE A 72 11.77 19.20 -0.07
N GLN A 73 11.84 18.78 -1.33
CA GLN A 73 10.99 19.34 -2.39
C GLN A 73 9.52 18.98 -2.16
N THR A 74 9.25 17.76 -1.73
CA THR A 74 7.90 17.28 -1.38
C THR A 74 7.31 18.08 -0.23
N ALA A 75 8.07 18.31 0.84
CA ALA A 75 7.65 19.13 1.97
C ALA A 75 7.36 20.57 1.55
N LYS A 76 8.18 21.15 0.67
CA LYS A 76 7.95 22.49 0.12
C LYS A 76 6.62 22.59 -0.63
N VAL A 77 6.35 21.64 -1.52
CA VAL A 77 5.09 21.57 -2.30
C VAL A 77 3.89 21.37 -1.37
N LEU A 78 4.03 20.53 -0.35
CA LEU A 78 3.02 20.31 0.69
C LEU A 78 2.89 21.47 1.68
N GLY A 79 3.74 22.52 1.59
CA GLY A 79 3.71 23.66 2.49
C GLY A 79 4.11 23.34 3.93
N THR A 80 4.95 22.32 4.14
CA THR A 80 5.31 21.79 5.46
C THR A 80 6.82 21.64 5.63
N THR A 81 7.28 21.25 6.81
CA THR A 81 8.67 20.86 7.05
C THR A 81 8.84 19.35 6.91
N LYS A 82 10.08 18.89 6.79
CA LYS A 82 10.41 17.47 6.69
C LYS A 82 9.97 16.68 7.93
N GLU A 83 10.15 17.26 9.12
CA GLU A 83 9.75 16.65 10.39
C GLU A 83 8.23 16.52 10.45
N ARG A 84 7.52 17.59 10.09
CA ARG A 84 6.05 17.58 10.06
C ARG A 84 5.50 16.66 8.99
N LEU A 85 6.18 16.51 7.85
CA LEU A 85 5.86 15.53 6.80
C LEU A 85 5.91 14.09 7.36
N ILE A 86 6.98 13.73 8.08
CA ILE A 86 7.11 12.40 8.68
C ILE A 86 5.98 12.15 9.70
N SER A 87 5.75 13.11 10.61
CA SER A 87 4.66 12.97 11.60
C SER A 87 3.28 12.90 10.95
N ALA A 88 3.06 13.62 9.85
CA ALA A 88 1.80 13.58 9.10
C ALA A 88 1.60 12.24 8.37
N ILE A 89 2.67 11.60 7.89
CA ILE A 89 2.61 10.24 7.34
C ILE A 89 2.33 9.22 8.45
N GLU A 90 3.01 9.33 9.59
CA GLU A 90 2.81 8.43 10.74
C GLU A 90 1.39 8.52 11.31
N SER A 91 0.79 9.72 11.34
CA SER A 91 -0.58 9.96 11.81
C SER A 91 -1.68 9.68 10.77
N GLY A 92 -1.34 9.48 9.49
CA GLY A 92 -2.30 9.28 8.40
C GLY A 92 -2.95 10.57 7.87
N GLU A 93 -2.49 11.74 8.34
CA GLU A 93 -2.85 13.04 7.75
C GLU A 93 -2.38 13.15 6.28
N ILE A 94 -1.33 12.39 5.95
CA ILE A 94 -0.76 12.26 4.60
C ILE A 94 -0.75 10.80 4.19
N LYS A 95 -1.05 10.56 2.91
CA LYS A 95 -0.99 9.24 2.26
C LYS A 95 0.14 9.19 1.25
N ILE A 96 0.68 7.99 1.06
CA ILE A 96 1.68 7.70 0.02
C ILE A 96 0.96 7.04 -1.15
N VAL A 97 1.12 7.59 -2.34
CA VAL A 97 0.62 7.00 -3.59
C VAL A 97 1.81 6.36 -4.29
N SER A 98 1.81 5.03 -4.32
CA SER A 98 2.79 4.26 -5.07
C SER A 98 2.21 3.89 -6.44
N ILE A 99 2.97 4.15 -7.50
CA ILE A 99 2.61 3.76 -8.87
C ILE A 99 3.22 2.38 -9.13
N ILE A 100 2.37 1.41 -9.46
CA ILE A 100 2.74 0.00 -9.64
C ILE A 100 2.77 -0.26 -11.14
N GLU A 101 3.91 -0.08 -11.79
CA GLU A 101 4.03 -0.35 -13.21
C GLU A 101 5.11 -1.41 -13.49
N PRO A 102 4.74 -2.60 -14.00
CA PRO A 102 5.68 -3.71 -14.14
C PRO A 102 6.74 -3.52 -15.24
N ASN A 103 6.51 -2.59 -16.17
CA ASN A 103 7.36 -2.40 -17.36
C ASN A 103 8.13 -1.07 -17.39
N VAL A 104 7.97 -0.22 -16.37
CA VAL A 104 8.68 1.06 -16.34
C VAL A 104 9.94 0.88 -15.52
N VAL A 105 11.05 0.76 -16.25
CA VAL A 105 12.43 0.75 -15.71
C VAL A 105 12.75 2.07 -14.99
N ALA A 106 11.99 3.14 -15.26
CA ALA A 106 12.05 4.36 -14.49
C ALA A 106 11.30 4.17 -13.16
N GLU A 107 12.02 4.28 -12.04
CA GLU A 107 11.39 4.45 -10.72
C GLU A 107 10.47 5.67 -10.78
N ILE A 108 9.17 5.47 -10.99
CA ILE A 108 8.20 6.55 -10.82
C ILE A 108 8.21 6.85 -9.32
N PRO A 109 8.71 8.02 -8.90
CA PRO A 109 8.90 8.29 -7.48
C PRO A 109 7.53 8.30 -6.80
N THR A 110 7.45 7.63 -5.66
CA THR A 110 6.28 7.62 -4.79
C THR A 110 5.80 9.05 -4.53
N LYS A 111 4.50 9.27 -4.71
CA LYS A 111 3.88 10.59 -4.53
C LYS A 111 3.27 10.67 -3.14
N ILE A 112 3.17 11.87 -2.59
CA ILE A 112 2.72 12.07 -1.21
C ILE A 112 1.66 13.16 -1.23
N ILE A 113 0.46 12.84 -0.75
CA ILE A 113 -0.71 13.72 -0.84
C ILE A 113 -1.36 13.91 0.54
N TRP A 114 -1.97 15.08 0.75
CA TRP A 114 -2.83 15.30 1.91
C TRP A 114 -4.07 14.41 1.84
N THR A 115 -4.42 13.80 2.96
CA THR A 115 -5.66 13.01 3.08
C THR A 115 -6.89 13.91 3.03
N ASP A 116 -6.81 15.11 3.59
CA ASP A 116 -7.88 16.09 3.65
C ASP A 116 -7.61 17.26 2.69
N ALA A 117 -8.49 17.41 1.70
CA ALA A 117 -8.40 18.47 0.70
C ALA A 117 -8.87 19.84 1.23
N SER A 118 -9.55 19.90 2.38
CA SER A 118 -10.04 21.16 2.96
C SER A 118 -8.96 21.97 3.69
N ARG A 119 -7.79 21.39 3.92
CA ARG A 119 -6.66 22.05 4.59
C ARG A 119 -6.16 23.26 3.81
N GLU A 120 -5.72 24.28 4.53
CA GLU A 120 -5.17 25.50 3.94
C GLU A 120 -3.98 25.20 3.01
N GLU A 121 -3.11 24.28 3.42
CA GLU A 121 -1.96 23.85 2.62
C GLU A 121 -2.38 23.16 1.31
N ALA A 122 -3.50 22.44 1.34
CA ALA A 122 -4.07 21.78 0.17
C ALA A 122 -4.81 22.74 -0.78
N GLN A 123 -5.05 23.99 -0.35
CA GLN A 123 -5.67 25.02 -1.17
C GLN A 123 -4.67 25.88 -1.95
N ARG A 124 -3.37 25.76 -1.66
CA ARG A 124 -2.29 26.49 -2.35
C ARG A 124 -2.19 26.06 -3.82
N ASP A 125 -1.95 27.02 -4.71
CA ASP A 125 -1.90 26.77 -6.16
C ASP A 125 -0.78 25.78 -6.54
N GLU A 126 0.38 25.88 -5.89
CA GLU A 126 1.50 24.95 -6.07
C GLU A 126 1.09 23.50 -5.77
N TYR A 127 0.33 23.28 -4.70
CA TYR A 127 -0.17 21.96 -4.34
C TYR A 127 -1.26 21.48 -5.30
N LYS A 128 -2.15 22.37 -5.76
CA LYS A 128 -3.19 22.02 -6.75
C LYS A 128 -2.59 21.56 -8.08
N GLN A 129 -1.53 22.22 -8.54
CA GLN A 129 -0.80 21.80 -9.74
C GLN A 129 -0.17 20.42 -9.54
N TYR A 130 0.54 20.23 -8.42
CA TYR A 130 1.11 18.94 -8.06
C TYR A 130 0.04 17.83 -7.97
N LEU A 131 -1.10 18.11 -7.33
CA LEU A 131 -2.20 17.17 -7.18
C LEU A 131 -2.77 16.78 -8.54
N ASN A 132 -2.92 17.72 -9.47
CA ASN A 132 -3.37 17.41 -10.83
C ASN A 132 -2.40 16.48 -11.56
N GLU A 133 -1.08 16.69 -11.43
CA GLU A 133 -0.07 15.77 -11.99
C GLU A 133 -0.19 14.37 -11.38
N VAL A 134 -0.36 14.28 -10.05
CA VAL A 134 -0.54 13.01 -9.36
C VAL A 134 -1.81 12.30 -9.81
N MET A 135 -2.91 13.03 -9.99
CA MET A 135 -4.18 12.48 -10.46
C MET A 135 -4.10 12.01 -11.92
N ASP A 136 -3.35 12.69 -12.78
CA ASP A 136 -3.08 12.26 -14.16
C ASP A 136 -2.27 10.95 -14.18
N LEU A 137 -1.27 10.81 -13.31
CA LEU A 137 -0.50 9.57 -13.14
C LEU A 137 -1.38 8.42 -12.63
N ILE A 138 -2.23 8.68 -11.63
CA ILE A 138 -3.21 7.73 -11.09
C ILE A 138 -4.19 7.27 -12.18
N GLY A 139 -4.59 8.16 -13.08
CA GLY A 139 -5.48 7.84 -14.20
C GLY A 139 -4.80 7.01 -15.30
N LYS A 140 -3.48 7.14 -15.46
CA LYS A 140 -2.71 6.46 -16.51
C LYS A 140 -2.17 5.10 -16.08
N TYR A 141 -1.89 4.92 -14.79
CA TYR A 141 -1.15 3.75 -14.30
C TYR A 141 -1.88 3.03 -13.15
N GLN A 142 -1.54 1.75 -12.97
CA GLN A 142 -1.93 1.05 -11.75
C GLN A 142 -1.26 1.74 -10.56
N HIS A 143 -2.02 1.93 -9.49
CA HIS A 143 -1.56 2.67 -8.33
C HIS A 143 -2.12 2.03 -7.05
N ARG A 144 -1.45 2.32 -5.94
CA ARG A 144 -1.89 1.92 -4.61
C ARG A 144 -1.72 3.08 -3.63
N VAL A 145 -2.77 3.35 -2.88
CA VAL A 145 -2.77 4.36 -1.83
C VAL A 145 -2.48 3.69 -0.51
N ILE A 146 -1.33 4.04 0.07
CA ILE A 146 -0.84 3.55 1.35
C ILE A 146 -1.29 4.56 2.43
N PRO A 147 -2.06 4.11 3.43
CA PRO A 147 -2.53 4.95 4.54
C PRO A 147 -1.44 5.31 5.55
#